data_AF-A0A936E0J8-F1
#
_entry.id   AF-A0A936E0J8-F1
#
_cell.length_a   1.000
_cell.length_b   1.000
_cell.length_c   1.000
_cell.angle_alpha   90.00
_cell.angle_beta   90.00
_cell.angle_gamma   90.00
#
_symmetry.space_group_name_H-M   'P 1'
#
loop_
_entity.id
_entity.type
_entity.pdbx_description
1 polymer ?
#
loop_
_entity_poly.entity_id
_entity_poly.type
_entity_poly.pdbx_seq_one_letter_code
_entity_poly.pdbx_strand_id
1 'polypeptide(L)'
;MRIQSRPGRPGLNENCRNESWKITGLISELEEEQSMRVIAGFRRTYTGSSRLSTLVLEILRWSEGPVELDNLVFLVATVQGIKDQPAESIDDLVLPDRVSDSAQRRLEEALATAQILGGIWEDACRLPGDQRRVFILMSSDHLGESLVHRLLRSRIVRLSDLCDGLGLTADGLLEIWNDLPMNAAAIAGFMQTTPTMIAKWRHRAGSKMKSCRASRVNRQLKNTSK
;
A
#
# COMPACT_ATOMS: atom_id res chain seq x y z
N MET A 1 -50.78 -44.31 -12.94
CA MET A 1 -49.67 -44.18 -11.98
C MET A 1 -49.22 -42.72 -11.93
N ARG A 2 -49.31 -42.07 -10.77
CA ARG A 2 -48.69 -40.77 -10.48
C ARG A 2 -47.17 -40.94 -10.38
N ILE A 3 -46.39 -40.03 -10.96
CA ILE A 3 -45.25 -39.36 -10.28
C ILE A 3 -45.15 -37.92 -10.81
N GLN A 4 -45.07 -36.97 -9.87
CA GLN A 4 -44.93 -35.53 -10.03
C GLN A 4 -43.45 -35.10 -10.05
N SER A 5 -43.22 -33.82 -10.43
CA SER A 5 -42.11 -32.94 -9.96
C SER A 5 -40.72 -33.18 -10.58
N ARG A 6 -39.95 -32.19 -11.04
CA ARG A 6 -39.86 -30.74 -10.81
C ARG A 6 -39.05 -30.06 -11.94
N PRO A 7 -39.13 -28.73 -12.12
CA PRO A 7 -38.29 -27.95 -13.03
C PRO A 7 -37.04 -27.41 -12.32
N GLY A 8 -35.91 -27.33 -13.02
CA GLY A 8 -34.72 -26.60 -12.56
C GLY A 8 -33.65 -26.62 -13.65
N ARG A 9 -32.91 -25.57 -13.96
CA ARG A 9 -32.83 -24.17 -13.52
C ARG A 9 -32.34 -23.35 -14.73
N PRO A 10 -32.58 -22.03 -14.76
CA PRO A 10 -32.09 -21.14 -15.80
C PRO A 10 -30.68 -20.62 -15.49
N GLY A 11 -29.93 -20.31 -16.56
CA GLY A 11 -28.97 -19.20 -16.64
C GLY A 11 -27.62 -19.38 -15.93
N LEU A 12 -26.62 -19.87 -16.65
CA LEU A 12 -25.24 -19.46 -16.41
C LEU A 12 -25.08 -18.07 -17.03
N ASN A 13 -25.06 -17.03 -16.19
CA ASN A 13 -24.81 -15.67 -16.64
C ASN A 13 -23.31 -15.45 -16.85
N GLU A 14 -22.94 -15.18 -18.09
CA GLU A 14 -21.70 -14.53 -18.46
C GLU A 14 -21.76 -13.07 -18.00
N ASN A 15 -21.46 -12.76 -16.74
CA ASN A 15 -21.36 -11.35 -16.32
C ASN A 15 -20.45 -11.08 -15.11
N CYS A 16 -19.17 -11.44 -15.24
CA CYS A 16 -18.08 -10.85 -14.45
C CYS A 16 -16.92 -10.48 -15.37
N ARG A 17 -17.20 -9.64 -16.39
CA ARG A 17 -16.16 -8.96 -17.18
C ARG A 17 -15.95 -7.56 -16.60
N ASN A 18 -14.72 -7.31 -16.16
CA ASN A 18 -13.97 -6.07 -16.36
C ASN A 18 -14.72 -4.74 -16.17
N GLU A 19 -14.59 -4.14 -14.98
CA GLU A 19 -14.66 -2.68 -14.84
C GLU A 19 -13.28 -2.12 -14.46
N SER A 20 -12.39 -2.20 -15.45
CA SER A 20 -11.21 -1.34 -15.55
C SER A 20 -11.71 0.01 -16.08
N TRP A 21 -11.86 0.99 -15.19
CA TRP A 21 -12.29 2.34 -15.60
C TRP A 21 -11.10 3.07 -16.24
N LYS A 22 -10.96 2.96 -17.56
CA LYS A 22 -9.97 3.72 -18.35
C LYS A 22 -10.60 5.01 -18.90
N ILE A 23 -10.21 6.15 -18.35
CA ILE A 23 -10.41 7.47 -18.96
C ILE A 23 -9.44 7.57 -20.16
N THR A 24 -9.90 7.06 -21.30
CA THR A 24 -9.19 7.09 -22.57
C THR A 24 -9.85 8.19 -23.39
N GLY A 25 -9.19 9.33 -23.59
CA GLY A 25 -9.82 10.40 -24.38
C GLY A 25 -9.00 11.64 -24.71
N LEU A 26 -7.82 11.87 -24.13
CA LEU A 26 -7.08 13.13 -24.34
C LEU A 26 -5.58 12.86 -24.47
N ILE A 27 -5.15 12.23 -25.58
CA ILE A 27 -3.74 11.92 -25.88
C ILE A 27 -3.43 12.35 -27.33
N SER A 28 -3.68 13.61 -27.67
CA SER A 28 -3.28 14.17 -28.97
C SER A 28 -2.48 15.47 -28.90
N GLU A 29 -2.10 15.92 -27.70
CA GLU A 29 -1.12 17.01 -27.50
C GLU A 29 0.22 16.46 -26.97
N LEU A 30 0.68 15.38 -27.60
CA LEU A 30 2.08 14.95 -27.69
C LEU A 30 2.85 16.08 -28.40
N GLU A 31 4.03 16.58 -28.01
CA GLU A 31 5.26 15.80 -27.85
C GLU A 31 6.22 16.34 -26.76
N GLU A 32 5.98 17.53 -26.18
CA GLU A 32 6.73 18.00 -24.98
C GLU A 32 6.11 17.49 -23.66
N GLU A 33 4.82 17.13 -23.68
CA GLU A 33 4.13 16.44 -22.59
C GLU A 33 4.70 15.04 -22.33
N GLN A 34 5.35 14.41 -23.32
CA GLN A 34 5.82 13.03 -23.22
C GLN A 34 6.88 12.86 -22.13
N SER A 35 7.89 13.73 -22.06
CA SER A 35 8.94 13.67 -21.02
C SER A 35 8.42 13.95 -19.61
N MET A 36 7.46 14.87 -19.46
CA MET A 36 6.85 15.18 -18.15
C MET A 36 5.77 14.17 -17.73
N ARG A 37 5.06 13.54 -18.68
CA ARG A 37 4.09 12.47 -18.39
C ARG A 37 4.75 11.17 -17.99
N VAL A 38 5.96 10.89 -18.47
CA VAL A 38 6.74 9.73 -18.02
C VAL A 38 7.09 9.86 -16.54
N ILE A 39 7.53 11.05 -16.10
CA ILE A 39 7.83 11.32 -14.68
C ILE A 39 6.55 11.37 -13.82
N ALA A 40 5.45 11.96 -14.35
CA ALA A 40 4.17 12.02 -13.63
C ALA A 40 3.47 10.66 -13.53
N GLY A 41 3.60 9.80 -14.55
CA GLY A 41 3.12 8.43 -14.57
C GLY A 41 3.88 7.54 -13.58
N PHE A 42 5.21 7.69 -13.54
CA PHE A 42 6.08 7.01 -12.58
C PHE A 42 5.80 7.45 -11.14
N ARG A 43 5.63 8.76 -10.88
CA ARG A 43 5.26 9.27 -9.55
C ARG A 43 3.89 8.78 -9.07
N ARG A 44 3.00 8.38 -9.98
CA ARG A 44 1.66 7.85 -9.64
C ARG A 44 1.67 6.37 -9.29
N THR A 45 2.70 5.64 -9.72
CA THR A 45 2.86 4.19 -9.49
C THR A 45 3.96 3.85 -8.47
N TYR A 46 4.95 4.72 -8.28
CA TYR A 46 6.12 4.46 -7.44
C TYR A 46 6.41 5.63 -6.50
N THR A 47 5.61 5.75 -5.43
CA THR A 47 5.95 6.58 -4.25
C THR A 47 6.12 5.69 -3.02
N GLY A 48 7.10 4.78 -3.09
CA GLY A 48 7.47 3.94 -1.96
C GLY A 48 8.51 2.91 -2.35
N SER A 49 9.70 3.00 -1.74
CA SER A 49 10.81 2.03 -1.67
C SER A 49 10.70 0.77 -2.57
N SER A 50 10.67 0.94 -3.90
CA SER A 50 10.82 -0.19 -4.81
C SER A 50 12.25 -0.71 -4.67
N ARG A 51 12.42 -2.04 -4.70
CA ARG A 51 13.77 -2.62 -4.85
C ARG A 51 14.34 -2.07 -6.16
N LEU A 52 15.54 -1.48 -6.11
CA LEU A 52 16.21 -0.84 -7.25
C LEU A 52 16.16 -1.71 -8.53
N SER A 53 16.28 -3.03 -8.36
CA SER A 53 16.19 -4.01 -9.44
C SER A 53 14.85 -3.98 -10.20
N THR A 54 13.71 -3.85 -9.51
CA THR A 54 12.39 -3.78 -10.14
C THR A 54 12.23 -2.49 -10.92
N LEU A 55 12.69 -1.37 -10.34
CA LEU A 55 12.62 -0.06 -10.96
C LEU A 55 13.44 -0.01 -12.27
N VAL A 56 14.68 -0.49 -12.21
CA VAL A 56 15.57 -0.56 -13.38
C VAL A 56 14.97 -1.46 -14.46
N LEU A 57 14.41 -2.61 -14.08
CA LEU A 57 13.81 -3.55 -15.02
C LEU A 57 12.59 -2.97 -15.73
N GLU A 58 11.78 -2.15 -15.07
CA GLU A 58 10.68 -1.45 -15.72
C GLU A 58 11.13 -0.32 -16.63
N ILE A 59 12.13 0.47 -16.22
CA ILE A 59 12.70 1.52 -17.07
C ILE A 59 13.26 0.91 -18.37
N LEU A 60 13.97 -0.22 -18.26
CA LEU A 60 14.52 -0.94 -19.42
C LEU A 60 13.47 -1.62 -20.29
N ARG A 61 12.35 -2.08 -19.71
CA ARG A 61 11.22 -2.62 -20.50
C ARG A 61 10.50 -1.52 -21.27
N TRP A 62 10.43 -0.33 -20.69
CA TRP A 62 9.77 0.81 -21.30
C TRP A 62 10.61 1.49 -22.38
N SER A 63 11.94 1.43 -22.28
CA SER A 63 12.82 2.05 -23.27
C SER A 63 12.87 1.34 -24.63
N GLU A 64 12.30 0.12 -24.73
CA GLU A 64 12.26 -0.74 -25.94
C GLU A 64 13.59 -0.80 -26.72
N GLY A 65 14.72 -0.59 -26.04
CA GLY A 65 16.02 -0.37 -26.65
C GLY A 65 17.13 -0.06 -25.64
N PRO A 66 18.40 -0.02 -26.10
CA PRO A 66 19.55 0.25 -25.24
C PRO A 66 19.49 1.68 -24.69
N VAL A 67 19.63 1.79 -23.37
CA VAL A 67 19.61 3.07 -22.63
C VAL A 67 21.01 3.37 -22.16
N GLU A 68 21.46 4.61 -22.37
CA GLU A 68 22.72 5.09 -21.81
C GLU A 68 22.66 5.06 -20.28
N LEU A 69 23.75 4.58 -19.66
CA LEU A 69 23.80 4.38 -18.21
C LEU A 69 23.50 5.66 -17.44
N ASP A 70 24.00 6.81 -17.91
CA ASP A 70 23.79 8.11 -17.26
C ASP A 70 22.31 8.50 -17.25
N ASN A 71 21.59 8.26 -18.35
CA ASN A 71 20.16 8.51 -18.45
C ASN A 71 19.37 7.55 -17.55
N LEU A 72 19.77 6.28 -17.46
CA LEU A 72 19.16 5.32 -16.54
C LEU A 72 19.33 5.77 -15.08
N VAL A 73 20.55 6.16 -14.68
CA VAL A 73 20.84 6.64 -13.33
C VAL A 73 20.03 7.91 -13.01
N PHE A 74 19.98 8.86 -13.94
CA PHE A 74 19.19 10.08 -13.79
C PHE A 74 17.69 9.80 -13.61
N LEU A 75 17.11 8.89 -14.41
CA LEU A 75 15.71 8.48 -14.28
C LEU A 75 15.44 7.79 -12.95
N VAL A 76 16.31 6.87 -12.54
CA VAL A 76 16.21 6.17 -11.24
C VAL A 76 16.26 7.17 -10.08
N ALA A 77 17.22 8.09 -10.08
CA ALA A 77 17.37 9.11 -9.04
C ALA A 77 16.14 10.04 -8.99
N THR A 78 15.66 10.47 -10.17
CA THR A 78 14.48 11.32 -10.31
C THR A 78 13.22 10.65 -9.76
N VAL A 79 13.02 9.36 -10.06
CA VAL A 79 11.86 8.59 -9.58
C VAL A 79 11.96 8.36 -8.07
N GLN A 80 13.15 8.07 -7.55
CA GLN A 80 13.36 7.93 -6.10
C GLN A 80 13.37 9.26 -5.35
N GLY A 81 13.30 10.39 -6.06
CA GLY A 81 13.35 11.73 -5.47
C GLY A 81 14.72 12.09 -4.87
N ILE A 82 15.77 11.39 -5.30
CA ILE A 82 17.16 11.69 -4.96
C ILE A 82 17.56 12.88 -5.82
N LYS A 83 17.85 14.00 -5.19
CA LYS A 83 18.51 15.14 -5.83
C LYS A 83 19.98 15.05 -5.50
N ASP A 84 20.84 15.10 -6.53
CA ASP A 84 22.26 15.31 -6.31
C ASP A 84 22.44 16.60 -5.51
N GLN A 85 23.04 16.48 -4.33
CA GLN A 85 23.58 17.64 -3.65
C GLN A 85 24.88 17.99 -4.38
N PRO A 86 25.10 19.27 -4.77
CA PRO A 86 26.40 19.67 -5.25
C PRO A 86 27.43 19.28 -4.19
N ALA A 87 28.57 18.73 -4.62
CA ALA A 87 29.64 18.34 -3.71
C ALA A 87 30.03 19.56 -2.86
N GLU A 88 29.63 19.58 -1.59
CA GLU A 88 30.09 20.57 -0.65
C GLU A 88 31.59 20.36 -0.46
N SER A 89 32.36 21.33 -0.94
CA SER A 89 33.78 21.46 -0.62
C SER A 89 33.93 21.44 0.90
N ILE A 90 34.76 20.54 1.42
CA ILE A 90 34.99 20.29 2.85
C ILE A 90 35.63 21.50 3.57
N ASP A 91 35.93 22.60 2.86
CA ASP A 91 36.64 23.77 3.40
C ASP A 91 35.77 24.80 4.14
N ASP A 92 34.44 24.74 4.08
CA ASP A 92 33.56 25.70 4.77
C ASP A 92 32.76 25.04 5.90
N LEU A 93 33.46 24.67 6.99
CA LEU A 93 32.86 24.34 8.27
C LEU A 93 32.33 25.60 8.98
N VAL A 94 31.26 26.18 8.44
CA VAL A 94 30.35 27.05 9.18
C VAL A 94 29.07 26.26 9.40
N LEU A 95 28.89 25.72 10.61
CA LEU A 95 27.63 25.08 11.03
C LEU A 95 26.45 26.02 10.76
N PRO A 96 25.53 25.70 9.83
CA PRO A 96 24.28 26.44 9.74
C PRO A 96 23.34 25.81 10.77
N ASP A 97 23.05 26.57 11.82
CA ASP A 97 22.04 26.34 12.87
C ASP A 97 20.59 26.41 12.32
N ARG A 98 20.37 25.87 11.12
CA ARG A 98 19.09 25.88 10.43
C ARG A 98 18.88 24.52 9.78
N VAL A 99 18.28 23.61 10.55
CA VAL A 99 17.55 22.49 9.97
C VAL A 99 16.65 23.08 8.89
N SER A 100 16.96 22.83 7.62
CA SER A 100 16.18 23.32 6.49
C SER A 100 14.69 23.05 6.77
N ASP A 101 13.80 24.02 6.53
CA ASP A 101 12.34 23.86 6.67
C ASP A 101 11.84 22.56 5.99
N SER A 102 12.55 22.11 4.94
CA SER A 102 12.29 20.86 4.25
C SER A 102 12.57 19.59 5.06
N ALA A 103 13.56 19.59 5.95
CA ALA A 103 13.88 18.46 6.83
C ALA A 103 12.91 18.42 8.02
N GLN A 104 12.58 19.58 8.59
CA GLN A 104 11.59 19.70 9.67
C GLN A 104 10.21 19.22 9.22
N ARG A 105 9.75 19.66 8.05
CA ARG A 105 8.46 19.23 7.49
C ARG A 105 8.41 17.72 7.21
N ARG A 106 9.50 17.13 6.72
CA ARG A 106 9.60 15.67 6.52
C ARG A 106 9.51 14.90 7.83
N LEU A 107 10.11 15.41 8.90
CA LEU A 107 10.02 14.82 10.23
C LEU A 107 8.59 14.87 10.77
N GLU A 108 7.91 16.02 10.64
CA GLU A 108 6.51 16.18 11.05
C GLU A 108 5.56 15.25 10.29
N GLU A 109 5.72 15.14 8.97
CA GLU A 109 4.96 14.20 8.14
C GLU A 109 5.21 12.73 8.54
N ALA A 110 6.46 12.37 8.83
CA ALA A 110 6.83 11.03 9.28
C ALA A 110 6.20 10.71 10.65
N LEU A 111 6.23 11.65 11.59
CA LEU A 111 5.62 11.51 12.91
C LEU A 111 4.09 11.38 12.82
N ALA A 112 3.44 12.23 12.02
CA ALA A 112 2.00 12.15 11.80
C ALA A 112 1.60 10.79 11.19
N THR A 113 2.36 10.33 10.20
CA THR A 113 2.15 9.01 9.57
C THR A 113 2.33 7.88 10.58
N ALA A 114 3.37 7.96 11.43
CA ALA A 114 3.62 6.97 12.47
C ALA A 114 2.49 6.89 13.50
N GLN A 115 1.96 8.03 13.95
CA GLN A 115 0.82 8.07 14.86
C GLN A 115 -0.44 7.46 14.25
N ILE A 116 -0.73 7.76 12.98
CA ILE A 116 -1.89 7.21 12.27
C ILE A 116 -1.77 5.69 12.14
N LEU A 117 -0.63 5.20 11.65
CA LEU A 117 -0.38 3.77 11.45
C LEU A 117 -0.34 3.00 12.77
N GLY A 118 0.29 3.55 13.83
CA GLY A 118 0.25 2.97 15.17
C GLY A 118 -1.17 2.86 15.71
N GLY A 119 -1.97 3.90 15.52
CA GLY A 119 -3.38 3.88 15.87
C GLY A 119 -4.19 2.82 15.09
N ILE A 120 -3.92 2.62 13.80
CA ILE A 120 -4.56 1.58 12.99
C ILE A 120 -4.17 0.19 13.51
N TRP A 121 -2.90 -0.02 13.82
CA TRP A 121 -2.39 -1.28 14.38
C TRP A 121 -3.07 -1.62 15.70
N GLU A 122 -3.12 -0.68 16.65
CA GLU A 122 -3.80 -0.89 17.93
C GLU A 122 -5.27 -1.28 17.78
N ASP A 123 -5.99 -0.60 16.87
CA ASP A 123 -7.40 -0.91 16.61
C ASP A 123 -7.56 -2.29 15.94
N ALA A 124 -6.66 -2.65 15.02
CA ALA A 124 -6.63 -3.97 14.42
C ALA A 124 -6.38 -5.06 15.48
N CYS A 125 -5.48 -4.82 16.43
CA CYS A 125 -5.22 -5.72 17.55
C CYS A 125 -6.41 -5.90 18.50
N ARG A 126 -7.41 -5.01 18.48
CA ARG A 126 -8.67 -5.18 19.23
C ARG A 126 -9.71 -6.02 18.47
N LEU A 127 -9.48 -6.31 17.19
CA LEU A 127 -10.34 -7.18 16.42
C LEU A 127 -10.18 -8.65 16.88
N PRO A 128 -11.26 -9.46 16.82
CA PRO A 128 -11.17 -10.91 16.94
C PRO A 128 -10.18 -11.50 15.93
N GLY A 129 -9.49 -12.59 16.29
CA GLY A 129 -8.34 -13.12 15.54
C GLY A 129 -8.56 -13.25 14.03
N ASP A 130 -9.68 -13.84 13.58
CA ASP A 130 -9.93 -14.01 12.14
C ASP A 130 -10.26 -12.68 11.43
N GLN A 131 -11.00 -11.79 12.10
CA GLN A 131 -11.27 -10.45 11.58
C GLN A 131 -9.99 -9.62 11.47
N ARG A 132 -9.10 -9.76 12.45
CA ARG A 132 -7.79 -9.12 12.49
C ARG A 132 -6.91 -9.60 11.35
N ARG A 133 -6.77 -10.92 11.18
CA ARG A 133 -6.00 -11.53 10.09
C ARG A 133 -6.49 -11.06 8.73
N VAL A 134 -7.79 -11.19 8.45
CA VAL A 134 -8.38 -10.71 7.19
C VAL A 134 -8.13 -9.23 6.98
N PHE A 135 -8.34 -8.41 8.02
CA PHE A 135 -8.14 -6.97 7.89
C PHE A 135 -6.68 -6.63 7.54
N ILE A 136 -5.71 -7.17 8.27
CA ILE A 136 -4.30 -6.86 8.06
C ILE A 136 -3.81 -7.37 6.70
N LEU A 137 -4.16 -8.61 6.33
CA LEU A 137 -3.68 -9.26 5.10
C LEU A 137 -4.31 -8.69 3.82
N MET A 138 -5.55 -8.19 3.89
CA MET A 138 -6.23 -7.56 2.74
C MET A 138 -5.99 -6.06 2.61
N SER A 139 -5.53 -5.39 3.68
CA SER A 139 -5.47 -3.92 3.68
C SER A 139 -4.30 -3.43 2.85
N SER A 140 -4.59 -2.47 1.98
CA SER A 140 -3.61 -1.68 1.26
C SER A 140 -3.92 -0.19 1.40
N ASP A 141 -2.92 0.63 1.15
CA ASP A 141 -3.13 2.06 0.96
C ASP A 141 -3.68 2.37 -0.46
N HIS A 142 -3.71 3.66 -0.79
CA HIS A 142 -4.11 4.16 -2.11
C HIS A 142 -3.07 3.87 -3.22
N LEU A 143 -1.86 3.45 -2.87
CA LEU A 143 -0.77 3.08 -3.77
C LEU A 143 -0.68 1.56 -3.97
N GLY A 144 -1.53 0.78 -3.30
CA GLY A 144 -1.50 -0.68 -3.31
C GLY A 144 -0.47 -1.30 -2.36
N GLU A 145 0.28 -0.51 -1.59
CA GLU A 145 1.22 -1.02 -0.58
C GLU A 145 0.43 -1.65 0.57
N SER A 146 0.77 -2.90 0.92
CA SER A 146 0.07 -3.61 1.99
C SER A 146 0.33 -2.95 3.36
N LEU A 147 -0.66 -3.06 4.24
CA LEU A 147 -0.54 -2.56 5.62
C LEU A 147 0.64 -3.21 6.36
N VAL A 148 0.90 -4.50 6.10
CA VAL A 148 2.05 -5.24 6.64
C VAL A 148 3.37 -4.58 6.26
N HIS A 149 3.58 -4.32 4.96
CA HIS A 149 4.80 -3.67 4.47
C HIS A 149 4.97 -2.29 5.11
N ARG A 150 3.90 -1.51 5.18
CA ARG A 150 3.94 -0.17 5.81
C ARG A 150 4.33 -0.23 7.28
N LEU A 151 3.70 -1.09 8.08
CA LEU A 151 3.95 -1.18 9.52
C LEU A 151 5.40 -1.55 9.84
N LEU A 152 5.98 -2.46 9.06
CA LEU A 152 7.37 -2.90 9.22
C LEU A 152 8.35 -1.84 8.70
N ARG A 153 8.08 -1.24 7.54
CA ARG A 153 8.93 -0.18 6.94
C ARG A 153 9.00 1.05 7.83
N SER A 154 7.89 1.43 8.46
CA SER A 154 7.84 2.56 9.39
C SER A 154 8.36 2.21 10.80
N ARG A 155 8.78 0.96 11.05
CA ARG A 155 9.24 0.45 12.35
C ARG A 155 8.25 0.70 13.51
N ILE A 156 6.96 0.78 13.20
CA ILE A 156 5.91 0.98 14.20
C ILE A 156 5.64 -0.32 14.94
N VAL A 157 5.78 -1.44 14.23
CA VAL A 157 5.55 -2.79 14.73
C VAL A 157 6.81 -3.58 14.41
N ARG A 158 7.31 -4.38 15.37
CA ARG A 158 8.40 -5.32 15.10
C ARG A 158 7.84 -6.52 14.35
N LEU A 159 8.70 -7.22 13.62
CA LEU A 159 8.30 -8.45 12.93
C LEU A 159 7.67 -9.47 13.90
N SER A 160 8.23 -9.62 15.10
CA SER A 160 7.68 -10.47 16.17
C SER A 160 6.25 -10.09 16.54
N ASP A 161 6.01 -8.81 16.81
CA ASP A 161 4.70 -8.31 17.25
C ASP A 161 3.64 -8.47 16.14
N LEU A 162 4.07 -8.33 14.88
CA LEU A 162 3.21 -8.57 13.73
C LEU A 162 2.83 -10.05 13.60
N CYS A 163 3.82 -10.94 13.70
CA CYS A 163 3.63 -12.38 13.68
C CYS A 163 2.68 -12.83 14.81
N ASP A 164 2.91 -12.36 16.04
CA ASP A 164 2.04 -12.62 17.19
C ASP A 164 0.63 -12.08 16.96
N GLY A 165 0.53 -10.86 16.41
CA GLY A 165 -0.74 -10.23 16.06
C GLY A 165 -1.53 -11.03 15.02
N LEU A 166 -0.86 -11.69 14.08
CA LEU A 166 -1.45 -12.54 13.06
C LEU A 166 -1.61 -14.01 13.51
N GLY A 167 -0.99 -14.42 14.61
CA GLY A 167 -0.91 -15.82 15.01
C GLY A 167 -0.13 -16.67 14.00
N LEU A 168 0.95 -16.12 13.43
CA LEU A 168 1.82 -16.76 12.45
C LEU A 168 3.26 -16.83 12.99
N THR A 169 4.05 -17.75 12.44
CA THR A 169 5.51 -17.72 12.59
C THR A 169 6.12 -16.74 11.58
N ALA A 170 7.39 -16.37 11.77
CA ALA A 170 8.11 -15.57 10.79
C ALA A 170 8.18 -16.27 9.41
N ASP A 171 8.43 -17.58 9.40
CA ASP A 171 8.44 -18.38 8.17
C ASP A 171 7.07 -18.39 7.47
N GLY A 172 5.99 -18.57 8.24
CA GLY A 172 4.63 -18.52 7.67
C GLY A 172 4.25 -17.14 7.11
N LEU A 173 4.81 -16.06 7.67
CA LEU A 173 4.66 -14.72 7.10
C LEU A 173 5.50 -14.53 5.82
N LEU A 174 6.69 -15.14 5.75
CA LEU A 174 7.55 -15.12 4.55
C LEU A 174 6.91 -15.86 3.37
N GLU A 175 6.23 -16.99 3.63
CA GLU A 175 5.53 -17.76 2.60
C GLU A 175 4.47 -16.94 1.88
N ILE A 176 3.71 -16.12 2.61
CA ILE A 176 2.66 -15.27 2.04
C ILE A 176 3.15 -13.86 1.66
N TRP A 177 4.44 -13.57 1.84
CA TRP A 177 4.99 -12.21 1.75
C TRP A 177 4.76 -11.56 0.39
N ASN A 178 4.98 -12.32 -0.69
CA ASN A 178 4.83 -11.83 -2.07
C ASN A 178 3.36 -11.71 -2.51
N ASP A 179 2.43 -12.30 -1.76
CA ASP A 179 1.01 -12.27 -2.07
C ASP A 179 0.28 -11.12 -1.37
N LEU A 180 0.98 -10.34 -0.54
CA LEU A 180 0.42 -9.19 0.17
C LEU A 180 0.33 -7.96 -0.76
N PRO A 181 -0.80 -7.23 -0.78
CA PRO A 181 -2.07 -7.51 -0.09
C PRO A 181 -2.85 -8.64 -0.76
N MET A 182 -3.34 -9.59 0.04
CA MET A 182 -3.98 -10.78 -0.50
C MET A 182 -5.44 -10.51 -0.90
N ASN A 183 -5.88 -11.12 -2.00
CA ASN A 183 -7.29 -11.11 -2.39
C ASN A 183 -8.12 -12.11 -1.55
N ALA A 184 -9.45 -12.02 -1.66
CA ALA A 184 -10.35 -12.84 -0.84
C ALA A 184 -10.24 -14.35 -1.10
N ALA A 185 -9.90 -14.76 -2.34
CA ALA A 185 -9.72 -16.16 -2.68
C ALA A 185 -8.42 -16.72 -2.09
N ALA A 186 -7.32 -15.97 -2.18
CA ALA A 186 -6.03 -16.34 -1.60
C ALA A 186 -6.14 -16.50 -0.07
N ILE A 187 -6.80 -15.56 0.61
CA ILE A 187 -7.01 -15.67 2.06
C ILE A 187 -7.95 -16.81 2.43
N ALA A 188 -8.98 -17.07 1.63
CA ALA A 188 -9.87 -18.22 1.86
C ALA A 188 -9.08 -19.53 1.81
N GLY A 189 -8.18 -19.68 0.83
CA GLY A 189 -7.25 -20.82 0.76
C GLY A 189 -6.31 -20.90 1.97
N PHE A 190 -5.65 -19.78 2.30
CA PHE A 190 -4.73 -19.69 3.42
C PHE A 190 -5.37 -20.01 4.79
N MET A 191 -6.58 -19.50 5.04
CA MET A 191 -7.31 -19.71 6.29
C MET A 191 -8.21 -20.96 6.26
N GLN A 192 -8.14 -21.78 5.21
CA GLN A 192 -8.96 -22.97 5.00
C GLN A 192 -10.47 -22.70 5.24
N THR A 193 -10.96 -21.61 4.66
CA THR A 193 -12.35 -21.15 4.81
C THR A 193 -12.97 -20.78 3.46
N THR A 194 -14.20 -20.25 3.46
CA THR A 194 -14.89 -19.87 2.24
C THR A 194 -14.73 -18.37 1.95
N PRO A 195 -14.71 -17.93 0.67
CA PRO A 195 -14.68 -16.51 0.31
C PRO A 195 -15.83 -15.70 0.93
N THR A 196 -17.00 -16.33 1.11
CA THR A 196 -18.17 -15.72 1.79
C THR A 196 -17.87 -15.39 3.25
N MET A 197 -17.16 -16.25 3.97
CA MET A 197 -16.73 -15.97 5.34
C MET A 197 -15.68 -14.88 5.41
N ILE A 198 -14.73 -14.84 4.47
CA ILE A 198 -13.77 -13.73 4.34
C ILE A 198 -14.49 -12.40 4.14
N ALA A 199 -15.49 -12.34 3.24
CA ALA A 199 -16.28 -11.14 3.02
C ALA A 199 -17.01 -10.68 4.30
N LYS A 200 -17.58 -11.62 5.06
CA LYS A 200 -18.25 -11.36 6.34
C LYS A 200 -17.27 -10.83 7.40
N TRP A 201 -16.10 -11.45 7.53
CA TRP A 201 -15.06 -11.00 8.46
C TRP A 201 -14.52 -9.62 8.08
N ARG A 202 -14.27 -9.38 6.79
CA ARG A 202 -13.87 -8.06 6.25
C ARG A 202 -14.90 -6.99 6.57
N HIS A 203 -16.18 -7.26 6.32
CA HIS A 203 -17.26 -6.32 6.62
C HIS A 203 -17.31 -5.99 8.12
N ARG A 204 -17.26 -7.00 8.99
CA ARG A 204 -17.26 -6.83 10.46
C ARG A 204 -16.05 -6.06 10.95
N ALA A 205 -14.86 -6.38 10.43
CA ALA A 205 -13.63 -5.66 10.73
C ALA A 205 -13.76 -4.18 10.33
N GLY A 206 -14.18 -3.90 9.10
CA GLY A 206 -14.38 -2.54 8.60
C GLY A 206 -15.35 -1.72 9.46
N SER A 207 -16.48 -2.32 9.86
CA SER A 207 -17.46 -1.66 10.75
C SER A 207 -16.86 -1.35 12.13
N LYS A 208 -16.07 -2.27 12.71
CA LYS A 208 -15.38 -2.02 13.98
C LYS A 208 -14.31 -0.95 13.87
N MET A 209 -13.49 -0.98 12.81
CA MET A 209 -12.45 0.03 12.58
C MET A 209 -13.04 1.43 12.41
N LYS A 210 -14.18 1.57 11.72
CA LYS A 210 -14.91 2.85 11.61
C LYS A 210 -15.36 3.36 12.98
N SER A 211 -15.90 2.48 13.82
CA SER A 211 -16.32 2.82 15.18
C SER A 211 -15.15 3.26 16.06
N CYS A 212 -14.05 2.51 16.08
CA CYS A 212 -12.84 2.87 16.82
C CYS A 212 -12.27 4.23 16.39
N ARG A 213 -12.23 4.49 15.07
CA ARG A 213 -11.78 5.77 14.53
C ARG A 213 -12.68 6.93 14.97
N ALA A 214 -14.00 6.76 14.92
CA ALA A 214 -14.94 7.79 15.39
C ALA A 214 -14.75 8.12 16.88
N SER A 215 -14.56 7.09 17.72
CA SER A 215 -14.27 7.28 19.15
C SER A 215 -12.93 7.99 19.40
N ARG A 216 -11.91 7.73 18.56
CA ARG A 216 -10.59 8.37 18.68
C ARG A 216 -10.62 9.85 18.30
N VAL A 217 -11.28 10.20 17.19
CA VAL A 217 -11.47 11.60 16.77
C VAL A 217 -12.22 12.39 17.86
N ASN A 218 -13.29 11.82 18.40
CA ASN A 218 -14.03 12.45 19.51
C ASN A 218 -13.19 12.64 20.78
N ARG A 219 -12.22 11.75 21.06
CA ARG A 219 -11.30 11.89 22.20
C ARG A 219 -10.28 13.01 21.98
N GLN A 220 -9.74 13.14 20.76
CA GLN A 220 -8.79 14.20 20.43
C GLN A 220 -9.44 15.59 20.51
N LEU A 221 -10.66 15.77 19.99
CA LEU A 221 -11.40 17.04 20.06
C LEU A 221 -11.69 17.47 21.50
N LYS A 222 -11.96 16.53 22.41
CA LYS A 222 -12.20 16.85 23.83
C LYS A 222 -10.94 17.26 24.59
N ASN A 223 -9.77 16.82 24.14
CA ASN A 223 -8.49 17.13 24.78
C ASN A 223 -7.92 18.48 24.32
N THR A 224 -8.36 19.01 23.18
CA THR A 224 -7.90 20.29 22.62
C THR A 224 -8.76 21.49 23.03
N SER A 225 -9.86 21.28 23.77
CA SER A 225 -10.75 22.34 24.29
C SER A 225 -10.56 22.63 25.78
N LYS A 226 -9.44 22.21 26.37
CA LYS A 226 -8.99 22.58 27.71
C LYS A 226 -7.67 23.32 27.59
#